data_AF-A0A8T4T3D3-F1
#
_entry.id   AF-A0A8T4T3D3-F1
#
_cell.length_a   1.000
_cell.length_b   1.000
_cell.length_c   1.000
_cell.angle_alpha   90.00
_cell.angle_beta   90.00
_cell.angle_gamma   90.00
#
_symmetry.space_group_name_H-M   'P 1'
#
loop_
_entity.id
_entity.type
_entity.pdbx_description
1 polymer ?
#
loop_
_entity_poly.entity_id
_entity_poly.type
_entity_poly.pdbx_seq_one_letter_code
_entity_poly.pdbx_strand_id
1 'polypeptide(L)'
;MCTILDIVDIPQCVLDTIIEFVQSAINAPLVPFLQTIKMLLTQPANISPFGALWALIIYLISIFYGLFIMFAGVNFIISAYSPERRYRAKEWLQNVILMIICVQASYLIYSLVSQLASGLAGAIVGLIDPNFFYITLDNSTSVAFSIALGFAYFLTLLVTIVTFSVNYFLASIGVVFFPFGVFFYFIPPLRDVGKFIISKLTFILFLPFFASIMLLGVSQLMNINGFYGIKIVFMISAFVAVNTLMIILTILAIFRSVMGVMRSDVARGLLFFKGHLAPALSKQEPSPPNERDYYGRFRKDYYERGSR
;
A
#
# COMPACT_ATOMS: atom_id res chain seq x y z
N MET A 1 -37.54 -20.75 20.52
CA MET A 1 -38.96 -20.74 20.97
C MET A 1 -39.26 -22.08 21.62
N CYS A 2 -39.13 -22.17 22.96
CA CYS A 2 -39.57 -23.34 23.70
C CYS A 2 -41.10 -23.43 23.64
N THR A 3 -41.61 -24.49 23.02
CA THR A 3 -43.02 -24.86 23.16
C THR A 3 -43.20 -25.45 24.56
N ILE A 4 -43.94 -24.76 25.41
CA ILE A 4 -44.25 -25.17 26.78
C ILE A 4 -45.14 -26.42 26.70
N LEU A 5 -44.54 -27.61 26.70
CA LEU A 5 -45.25 -28.88 26.76
C LEU A 5 -45.13 -29.55 28.13
N ASP A 6 -44.08 -29.25 28.91
CA ASP A 6 -43.89 -29.80 30.26
C ASP A 6 -43.52 -28.71 31.30
N ILE A 7 -44.15 -28.79 32.48
CA ILE A 7 -43.92 -27.88 33.63
C ILE A 7 -42.49 -28.02 34.18
N VAL A 8 -41.83 -29.16 33.92
CA VAL A 8 -40.48 -29.47 34.38
C VAL A 8 -39.40 -28.62 33.68
N ASP A 9 -39.68 -28.12 32.47
CA ASP A 9 -38.71 -27.37 31.66
C ASP A 9 -38.77 -25.85 31.83
N ILE A 10 -39.65 -25.34 32.70
CA ILE A 10 -39.80 -23.89 32.96
C ILE A 10 -38.47 -23.24 33.37
N PRO A 11 -37.67 -23.81 34.30
CA PRO A 11 -36.40 -23.19 34.70
C PRO A 11 -35.39 -23.10 33.55
N GLN A 12 -35.33 -24.12 32.70
CA GLN A 12 -34.43 -24.16 31.54
C GLN A 12 -34.84 -23.12 30.48
N CYS A 13 -36.14 -23.03 30.18
CA CYS A 13 -36.68 -22.05 29.25
C CYS A 13 -36.42 -20.60 29.70
N VAL A 14 -36.57 -20.32 31.01
CA VAL A 14 -36.25 -19.00 31.57
C VAL A 14 -34.76 -18.69 31.43
N LEU A 15 -33.89 -19.66 31.72
CA LEU A 15 -32.44 -19.50 31.56
C LEU A 15 -32.05 -19.23 30.10
N ASP A 16 -32.59 -20.00 29.16
CA ASP A 16 -32.34 -19.83 27.72
C ASP A 16 -32.79 -18.44 27.24
N THR A 17 -33.97 -17.99 27.67
CA THR A 17 -34.48 -16.65 27.34
C THR A 17 -33.58 -15.54 27.89
N ILE A 18 -33.06 -15.71 29.12
CA ILE A 18 -32.11 -14.76 29.73
C ILE A 18 -30.79 -14.76 28.94
N ILE A 19 -30.29 -15.93 28.52
CA ILE A 19 -29.06 -16.04 27.72
C ILE A 19 -29.25 -15.38 26.35
N GLU A 20 -30.36 -15.63 25.66
CA GLU A 20 -30.69 -14.98 24.39
C GLU A 20 -30.79 -13.46 24.54
N PHE A 21 -31.41 -12.98 25.62
CA PHE A 21 -31.50 -11.55 25.92
C PHE A 21 -30.11 -10.93 26.15
N VAL A 22 -29.26 -11.56 26.96
CA VAL A 22 -27.89 -11.09 27.21
C VAL A 22 -27.05 -11.12 25.94
N GLN A 23 -27.15 -12.18 25.13
CA GLN A 23 -26.45 -12.29 23.86
C GLN A 23 -26.90 -11.20 22.88
N SER A 24 -28.20 -10.93 22.80
CA SER A 24 -28.75 -9.83 21.99
C SER A 24 -28.25 -8.48 22.48
N ALA A 25 -28.25 -8.24 23.80
CA ALA A 25 -27.76 -7.01 24.40
C ALA A 25 -26.26 -6.77 24.14
N ILE A 26 -25.43 -7.82 24.14
CA ILE A 26 -23.99 -7.75 23.83
C ILE A 26 -23.75 -7.54 22.33
N ASN A 27 -24.52 -8.21 21.46
CA ASN A 27 -24.34 -8.12 20.01
C ASN A 27 -24.90 -6.82 19.41
N ALA A 28 -25.96 -6.23 20.00
CA ALA A 28 -26.57 -5.00 19.54
C ALA A 28 -25.58 -3.83 19.32
N PRO A 29 -24.69 -3.49 20.26
CA PRO A 29 -23.69 -2.43 20.05
C PRO A 29 -22.61 -2.81 19.03
N LEU A 30 -22.39 -4.09 18.71
CA LEU A 30 -21.37 -4.53 17.75
C LEU A 30 -21.82 -4.37 16.29
N VAL A 31 -23.13 -4.49 16.03
CA VAL A 31 -23.70 -4.37 14.67
C VAL A 31 -23.23 -3.12 13.92
N PRO A 32 -23.33 -1.88 14.46
CA PRO A 32 -22.91 -0.69 13.73
C PRO A 32 -21.39 -0.68 13.42
N PHE A 33 -20.56 -1.24 14.30
CA PHE A 33 -19.11 -1.35 14.07
C PHE A 33 -18.81 -2.32 12.93
N LEU A 34 -19.47 -3.47 12.92
CA LEU A 34 -19.32 -4.47 11.88
C LEU A 34 -19.82 -3.95 10.52
N GLN A 35 -20.94 -3.23 10.50
CA GLN A 35 -21.43 -2.57 9.29
C GLN A 35 -20.44 -1.52 8.79
N THR A 36 -19.85 -0.73 9.69
CA THR A 36 -18.81 0.25 9.34
C THR A 36 -17.57 -0.42 8.76
N ILE A 37 -17.10 -1.53 9.36
CA ILE A 37 -15.96 -2.29 8.83
C ILE A 37 -16.29 -2.87 7.45
N LYS A 38 -17.49 -3.46 7.28
CA LYS A 38 -17.94 -3.97 5.97
C LYS A 38 -18.01 -2.86 4.92
N MET A 39 -18.49 -1.68 5.29
CA MET A 39 -18.53 -0.52 4.41
C MET A 39 -17.10 -0.06 4.04
N LEU A 40 -16.20 0.07 5.01
CA LEU A 40 -14.81 0.48 4.77
C LEU A 40 -14.01 -0.54 3.95
N LEU A 41 -14.34 -1.83 4.04
CA LEU A 41 -13.71 -2.89 3.24
C LEU A 41 -14.21 -2.92 1.80
N THR A 42 -15.50 -2.66 1.58
CA THR A 42 -16.15 -2.92 0.28
C THR A 42 -16.42 -1.65 -0.54
N GLN A 43 -16.45 -0.48 0.10
CA GLN A 43 -16.73 0.76 -0.59
C GLN A 43 -15.46 1.30 -1.27
N PRO A 44 -15.53 1.70 -2.56
CA PRO A 44 -14.42 2.38 -3.21
C PRO A 44 -14.09 3.70 -2.51
N ALA A 45 -12.82 4.09 -2.55
CA ALA A 45 -12.39 5.38 -2.04
C ALA A 45 -13.16 6.50 -2.77
N ASN A 46 -13.77 7.42 -2.02
CA ASN A 46 -14.48 8.54 -2.62
C ASN A 46 -13.45 9.54 -3.14
N ILE A 47 -13.24 9.51 -4.45
CA ILE A 47 -12.28 10.36 -5.16
C ILE A 47 -12.89 11.70 -5.62
N SER A 48 -14.23 11.81 -5.60
CA SER A 48 -14.96 12.97 -6.12
C SER A 48 -14.50 14.31 -5.49
N PRO A 49 -14.33 14.42 -4.16
CA PRO A 49 -13.87 15.67 -3.54
C PRO A 49 -12.48 16.12 -3.99
N PHE A 50 -11.64 15.19 -4.44
CA PHE A 50 -10.25 15.47 -4.86
C PHE A 50 -10.12 15.77 -6.35
N GLY A 51 -11.21 15.76 -7.12
CA GLY A 51 -11.19 16.02 -8.56
C GLY A 51 -10.65 17.41 -8.92
N ALA A 52 -11.04 18.44 -8.17
CA ALA A 52 -10.54 19.81 -8.37
C ALA A 52 -9.02 19.93 -8.09
N LEU A 53 -8.55 19.27 -7.01
CA LEU A 53 -7.12 19.24 -6.67
C LEU A 53 -6.31 18.47 -7.71
N TRP A 54 -6.83 17.36 -8.22
CA TRP A 54 -6.23 16.61 -9.31
C TRP A 54 -6.11 17.46 -10.59
N ALA A 55 -7.16 18.19 -10.96
CA ALA A 55 -7.14 19.08 -12.13
C ALA A 55 -6.09 20.20 -11.99
N LEU A 56 -5.97 20.80 -10.81
CA LEU A 56 -4.93 21.78 -10.49
C LEU A 56 -3.52 21.19 -10.70
N ILE A 57 -3.29 19.97 -10.24
CA ILE A 57 -1.99 19.30 -10.38
C ILE A 57 -1.66 19.04 -11.84
N ILE A 58 -2.61 18.54 -12.62
CA ILE A 58 -2.39 18.35 -14.06
C ILE A 58 -2.08 19.67 -14.75
N TYR A 59 -2.78 20.75 -14.39
CA TYR A 59 -2.49 22.07 -14.92
C TYR A 59 -1.04 22.49 -14.62
N LEU A 60 -0.57 22.32 -13.38
CA LEU A 60 0.82 22.59 -13.01
C LEU A 60 1.82 21.72 -13.77
N ILE A 61 1.54 20.42 -13.92
CA ILE A 61 2.39 19.49 -14.67
C ILE A 61 2.41 19.86 -16.16
N SER A 62 1.31 20.37 -16.71
CA SER A 62 1.17 20.67 -18.14
C SER A 62 2.14 21.74 -18.64
N ILE A 63 2.59 22.65 -17.76
CA ILE A 63 3.60 23.66 -18.07
C ILE A 63 4.92 22.98 -18.50
N PHE A 64 5.25 21.83 -17.91
CA PHE A 64 6.46 21.09 -18.26
C PHE A 64 6.36 20.37 -19.62
N TYR A 65 5.17 20.11 -20.15
CA TYR A 65 5.01 19.41 -21.42
C TYR A 65 5.59 20.20 -22.59
N GLY A 66 5.35 21.51 -22.64
CA GLY A 66 5.93 22.37 -23.68
C GLY A 66 7.46 22.36 -23.63
N LEU A 67 8.03 22.46 -22.42
CA LEU A 67 9.48 22.40 -22.23
C LEU A 67 10.06 21.05 -22.66
N PHE A 68 9.41 19.95 -22.30
CA PHE A 68 9.86 18.63 -22.75
C PHE A 68 9.74 18.50 -24.26
N ILE A 69 8.63 18.85 -24.90
CA ILE A 69 8.51 18.76 -26.37
C ILE A 69 9.59 19.60 -27.06
N MET A 70 9.86 20.81 -26.58
CA MET A 70 10.94 21.65 -27.12
C MET A 70 12.31 20.97 -26.96
N PHE A 71 12.60 20.42 -25.78
CA PHE A 71 13.83 19.66 -25.54
C PHE A 71 13.94 18.41 -26.43
N ALA A 72 12.82 17.70 -26.69
CA ALA A 72 12.78 16.58 -27.63
C ALA A 72 13.17 17.06 -29.02
N GLY A 73 12.55 18.14 -29.47
CA GLY A 73 12.73 18.71 -30.80
C GLY A 73 14.18 19.14 -31.03
N VAL A 74 14.78 19.85 -30.08
CA VAL A 74 16.18 20.25 -30.17
C VAL A 74 17.11 19.04 -30.20
N ASN A 75 16.91 18.06 -29.30
CA ASN A 75 17.72 16.83 -29.32
C ASN A 75 17.56 16.05 -30.63
N PHE A 76 16.36 16.03 -31.20
CA PHE A 76 16.10 15.38 -32.48
C PHE A 76 16.85 16.05 -33.63
N ILE A 77 16.86 17.39 -33.70
CA ILE A 77 17.59 18.16 -34.72
C ILE A 77 19.10 17.92 -34.59
N ILE A 78 19.66 18.05 -33.39
CA ILE A 78 21.10 17.85 -33.14
C ILE A 78 21.54 16.40 -33.46
N SER A 79 20.65 15.44 -33.24
CA SER A 79 20.92 14.02 -33.47
C SER A 79 20.92 13.59 -34.93
N ALA A 80 20.70 14.51 -35.89
CA ALA A 80 20.62 14.20 -37.32
C ALA A 80 21.90 13.54 -37.88
N TYR A 81 23.06 13.82 -37.29
CA TYR A 81 24.36 13.35 -37.78
C TYR A 81 24.68 11.88 -37.46
N SER A 82 23.96 11.24 -36.54
CA SER A 82 24.23 9.85 -36.14
C SER A 82 22.94 9.05 -36.01
N PRO A 83 22.83 7.86 -36.65
CA PRO A 83 21.61 7.06 -36.62
C PRO A 83 21.23 6.61 -35.20
N GLU A 84 22.22 6.32 -34.34
CA GLU A 84 21.99 5.89 -32.96
C GLU A 84 21.33 6.98 -32.11
N ARG A 85 21.85 8.22 -32.15
CA ARG A 85 21.25 9.33 -31.37
C ARG A 85 19.86 9.67 -31.87
N ARG A 86 19.62 9.56 -33.18
CA ARG A 86 18.30 9.79 -33.77
C ARG A 86 17.28 8.78 -33.24
N TYR A 87 17.66 7.52 -33.06
CA TYR A 87 16.80 6.51 -32.46
C TYR A 87 16.42 6.87 -31.01
N ARG A 88 17.42 7.22 -30.18
CA ARG A 88 17.17 7.65 -28.79
C ARG A 88 16.29 8.90 -28.70
N ALA A 89 16.49 9.87 -29.59
CA ALA A 89 15.66 11.08 -29.62
C ALA A 89 14.18 10.78 -29.98
N LYS A 90 13.95 9.82 -30.90
CA LYS A 90 12.59 9.34 -31.21
C LYS A 90 11.93 8.64 -30.02
N GLU A 91 12.67 7.78 -29.33
CA GLU A 91 12.18 7.11 -28.12
C GLU A 91 11.80 8.15 -27.04
N TRP A 92 12.63 9.19 -26.88
CA TRP A 92 12.35 10.26 -25.93
C TRP A 92 11.08 11.05 -26.29
N LEU A 93 10.89 11.39 -27.58
CA LEU A 93 9.65 12.02 -28.06
C LEU A 93 8.42 11.13 -27.84
N GLN A 94 8.53 9.82 -28.13
CA GLN A 94 7.45 8.86 -27.90
C GLN A 94 7.08 8.79 -26.40
N ASN A 95 8.07 8.75 -25.51
CA ASN A 95 7.84 8.74 -24.07
C ASN A 95 7.13 10.02 -23.59
N VAL A 96 7.48 11.19 -24.16
CA VAL A 96 6.79 12.45 -23.84
C VAL A 96 5.32 12.42 -24.30
N ILE A 97 5.03 11.92 -25.50
CA ILE A 97 3.64 11.82 -25.99
C ILE A 97 2.83 10.85 -25.12
N LEU A 98 3.38 9.67 -24.81
CA LEU A 98 2.73 8.70 -23.92
C LEU A 98 2.50 9.26 -22.52
N MET A 99 3.46 10.01 -21.98
CA MET A 99 3.33 10.69 -20.70
C MET A 99 2.12 11.64 -20.68
N ILE A 100 1.95 12.48 -21.71
CA ILE A 100 0.81 13.40 -21.79
C ILE A 100 -0.50 12.62 -21.76
N ILE A 101 -0.63 11.58 -22.59
CA ILE A 101 -1.85 10.75 -22.65
C ILE A 101 -2.12 10.07 -21.30
N CYS A 102 -1.12 9.44 -20.71
CA CYS A 102 -1.26 8.71 -19.45
C CYS A 102 -1.56 9.62 -18.26
N VAL A 103 -0.95 10.83 -18.18
CA VAL A 103 -1.25 11.77 -17.10
C VAL A 103 -2.68 12.28 -17.22
N GLN A 104 -3.18 12.57 -18.44
CA GLN A 104 -4.58 12.95 -18.63
C GLN A 104 -5.55 11.81 -18.29
N ALA A 105 -5.19 10.58 -18.64
CA ALA A 105 -5.97 9.38 -18.29
C ALA A 105 -5.84 8.97 -16.80
N SER A 106 -4.99 9.64 -16.01
CA SER A 106 -4.60 9.17 -14.67
C SER A 106 -5.79 9.04 -13.70
N TYR A 107 -6.74 9.98 -13.73
CA TYR A 107 -7.95 9.91 -12.90
C TYR A 107 -8.82 8.70 -13.23
N LEU A 108 -9.00 8.42 -14.52
CA LEU A 108 -9.78 7.28 -14.99
C LEU A 108 -9.08 5.96 -14.61
N ILE A 109 -7.77 5.86 -14.81
CA ILE A 109 -7.01 4.66 -14.44
C ILE A 109 -7.12 4.44 -12.93
N TYR A 110 -6.95 5.48 -12.12
CA TYR A 110 -7.03 5.38 -10.67
C TYR A 110 -8.42 4.96 -10.19
N SER A 111 -9.48 5.55 -10.75
CA SER A 111 -10.86 5.22 -10.40
C SER A 111 -11.20 3.77 -10.73
N LEU A 112 -10.79 3.29 -11.90
CA LEU A 112 -10.98 1.89 -12.31
C LEU A 112 -10.23 0.93 -11.39
N VAL A 113 -8.97 1.21 -11.06
CA VAL A 113 -8.18 0.37 -10.14
C VAL A 113 -8.78 0.36 -8.74
N SER A 114 -9.25 1.51 -8.24
CA SER A 114 -9.91 1.59 -6.93
C SER A 114 -11.22 0.81 -6.91
N GLN A 115 -12.04 0.89 -7.96
CA GLN A 115 -13.29 0.13 -8.09
C GLN A 115 -13.04 -1.37 -8.19
N LEU A 116 -12.00 -1.77 -8.93
CA LEU A 116 -11.59 -3.17 -9.03
C LEU A 116 -11.18 -3.70 -7.65
N ALA A 117 -10.33 -2.97 -6.93
CA ALA A 117 -9.86 -3.38 -5.61
C ALA A 117 -11.01 -3.52 -4.60
N SER A 118 -11.94 -2.55 -4.56
CA SER A 118 -13.10 -2.60 -3.67
C SER A 118 -14.11 -3.67 -4.08
N GLY A 119 -14.31 -3.89 -5.40
CA GLY A 119 -15.16 -4.95 -5.93
C GLY A 119 -14.65 -6.34 -5.57
N LEU A 120 -13.34 -6.56 -5.66
CA LEU A 120 -12.70 -7.81 -5.23
C LEU A 120 -12.83 -8.00 -3.71
N ALA A 121 -12.61 -6.97 -2.91
CA ALA A 121 -12.82 -7.03 -1.47
C ALA A 121 -14.29 -7.34 -1.12
N GLY A 122 -15.24 -6.73 -1.83
CA GLY A 122 -16.68 -6.99 -1.71
C GLY A 122 -17.06 -8.43 -2.04
N ALA A 123 -16.53 -8.98 -3.12
CA ALA A 123 -16.76 -10.37 -3.49
C ALA A 123 -16.29 -11.33 -2.40
N ILE A 124 -15.09 -11.11 -1.83
CA ILE A 124 -14.56 -11.95 -0.75
C ILE A 124 -15.38 -11.79 0.54
N VAL A 125 -15.75 -10.57 0.92
CA VAL A 125 -16.59 -10.34 2.11
C VAL A 125 -17.97 -10.98 1.97
N GLY A 126 -18.53 -11.02 0.75
CA GLY A 126 -19.80 -11.69 0.47
C GLY A 126 -19.78 -13.21 0.67
N LEU A 127 -18.59 -13.83 0.69
CA LEU A 127 -18.41 -15.26 0.98
C LEU A 127 -18.29 -15.56 2.47
N ILE A 128 -18.14 -14.54 3.33
CA ILE A 128 -18.05 -14.70 4.78
C ILE A 128 -19.46 -14.82 5.36
N ASP A 129 -19.70 -15.86 6.16
CA ASP A 129 -21.00 -16.04 6.84
C ASP A 129 -21.31 -14.80 7.71
N PRO A 130 -22.47 -14.15 7.55
CA PRO A 130 -22.88 -13.05 8.43
C PRO A 130 -22.81 -13.38 9.93
N ASN A 131 -23.04 -14.64 10.30
CA ASN A 131 -23.01 -15.14 11.68
C ASN A 131 -21.59 -15.33 12.23
N PHE A 132 -20.57 -15.24 11.38
CA PHE A 132 -19.18 -15.25 11.80
C PHE A 132 -18.89 -14.12 12.79
N PHE A 133 -19.52 -12.96 12.61
CA PHE A 133 -19.20 -11.76 13.40
C PHE A 133 -19.95 -11.65 14.73
N TYR A 134 -20.95 -12.51 14.97
CA TYR A 134 -21.72 -12.50 16.21
C TYR A 134 -21.09 -13.39 17.28
N ILE A 135 -21.13 -12.89 18.52
CA ILE A 135 -20.73 -13.64 19.69
C ILE A 135 -21.83 -14.67 20.02
N THR A 136 -21.44 -15.94 20.18
CA THR A 136 -22.31 -17.03 20.63
C THR A 136 -21.95 -17.43 22.06
N LEU A 137 -22.96 -17.64 22.91
CA LEU A 137 -22.80 -18.02 24.32
C LEU A 137 -23.15 -19.50 24.47
N ASP A 138 -22.21 -20.38 24.14
CA ASP A 138 -22.50 -21.82 24.04
C ASP A 138 -22.40 -22.54 25.41
N ASN A 139 -21.91 -21.88 26.47
CA ASN A 139 -21.75 -22.47 27.81
C ASN A 139 -22.14 -21.51 28.94
N SER A 140 -23.11 -21.92 29.77
CA SER A 140 -23.62 -21.17 30.93
C SER A 140 -22.60 -20.98 32.06
N THR A 141 -21.56 -21.82 32.12
CA THR A 141 -20.55 -21.82 33.20
C THR A 141 -19.50 -20.72 33.08
N SER A 142 -19.45 -19.96 31.98
CA SER A 142 -18.40 -18.95 31.75
C SER A 142 -18.90 -17.60 31.26
N VAL A 143 -20.14 -17.21 31.59
CA VAL A 143 -20.75 -15.93 31.18
C VAL A 143 -19.83 -14.73 31.45
N ALA A 144 -19.20 -14.66 32.64
CA ALA A 144 -18.30 -13.58 33.00
C ALA A 144 -17.06 -13.48 32.07
N PHE A 145 -16.51 -14.62 31.67
CA PHE A 145 -15.37 -14.68 30.74
C PHE A 145 -15.76 -14.22 29.33
N SER A 146 -16.95 -14.64 28.86
CA SER A 146 -17.50 -14.20 27.57
C SER A 146 -17.75 -12.69 27.54
N ILE A 147 -18.20 -12.09 28.65
CA ILE A 147 -18.36 -10.63 28.76
C ILE A 147 -17.00 -9.93 28.68
N ALA A 148 -15.99 -10.41 29.40
CA ALA A 148 -14.65 -9.85 29.36
C ALA A 148 -14.02 -9.92 27.96
N LEU A 149 -14.16 -11.06 27.27
CA LEU A 149 -13.71 -11.22 25.89
C LEU A 149 -14.54 -10.38 24.91
N GLY A 150 -15.85 -10.22 25.14
CA GLY A 150 -16.70 -9.34 24.34
C GLY A 150 -16.24 -7.89 24.39
N PHE A 151 -15.81 -7.42 25.57
CA PHE A 151 -15.21 -6.09 25.70
C PHE A 151 -13.86 -5.96 24.97
N ALA A 152 -13.00 -6.98 25.07
CA ALA A 152 -11.76 -7.00 24.29
C ALA A 152 -12.02 -7.00 22.77
N TYR A 153 -13.00 -7.77 22.32
CA TYR A 153 -13.44 -7.79 20.92
C TYR A 153 -13.93 -6.42 20.47
N PHE A 154 -14.78 -5.76 21.27
CA PHE A 154 -15.23 -4.39 21.01
C PHE A 154 -14.05 -3.42 20.81
N LEU A 155 -13.06 -3.45 21.70
CA LEU A 155 -11.85 -2.62 21.56
C LEU A 155 -11.08 -2.92 20.26
N THR A 156 -10.96 -4.21 19.89
CA THR A 156 -10.30 -4.57 18.63
C THR A 156 -11.07 -4.09 17.40
N LEU A 157 -12.40 -4.12 17.41
CA LEU A 157 -13.21 -3.55 16.32
C LEU A 157 -13.00 -2.03 16.21
N LEU A 158 -12.92 -1.32 17.34
CA LEU A 158 -12.64 0.12 17.35
C LEU A 158 -11.28 0.43 16.69
N VAL A 159 -10.21 -0.28 17.08
CA VAL A 159 -8.88 -0.14 16.46
C VAL A 159 -8.92 -0.46 14.96
N THR A 160 -9.72 -1.46 14.58
CA THR A 160 -9.92 -1.85 13.17
C THR A 160 -10.57 -0.73 12.36
N ILE A 161 -11.63 -0.12 12.88
CA ILE A 161 -12.30 1.01 12.22
C ILE A 161 -11.32 2.15 12.02
N VAL A 162 -10.55 2.52 13.04
CA VAL A 162 -9.57 3.62 12.94
C VAL A 162 -8.52 3.29 11.86
N THR A 163 -8.00 2.06 11.86
CA THR A 163 -6.97 1.62 10.90
C THR A 163 -7.49 1.64 9.47
N PHE A 164 -8.69 1.10 9.21
CA PHE A 164 -9.30 1.16 7.89
C PHE A 164 -9.70 2.58 7.48
N SER A 165 -10.12 3.43 8.42
CA SER A 165 -10.44 4.84 8.14
C SER A 165 -9.21 5.60 7.66
N VAL A 166 -8.06 5.40 8.32
CA VAL A 166 -6.79 5.99 7.88
C VAL A 166 -6.41 5.47 6.49
N ASN A 167 -6.55 4.17 6.23
CA ASN A 167 -6.27 3.62 4.91
C ASN A 167 -7.19 4.18 3.82
N TYR A 168 -8.49 4.29 4.10
CA TYR A 168 -9.47 4.89 3.19
C TYR A 168 -9.10 6.34 2.86
N PHE A 169 -8.72 7.12 3.88
CA PHE A 169 -8.26 8.49 3.70
C PHE A 169 -6.97 8.59 2.85
N LEU A 170 -5.99 7.71 3.09
CA LEU A 170 -4.77 7.62 2.29
C LEU A 170 -5.07 7.24 0.83
N ALA A 171 -6.00 6.31 0.61
CA ALA A 171 -6.47 5.94 -0.72
C ALA A 171 -7.17 7.11 -1.44
N SER A 172 -7.96 7.92 -0.73
CA SER A 172 -8.56 9.12 -1.31
C SER A 172 -7.52 10.19 -1.69
N ILE A 173 -6.54 10.44 -0.82
CA ILE A 173 -5.41 11.35 -1.11
C ILE A 173 -4.57 10.82 -2.28
N GLY A 174 -4.47 9.50 -2.44
CA GLY A 174 -3.68 8.87 -3.49
C GLY A 174 -4.01 9.34 -4.91
N VAL A 175 -5.25 9.77 -5.17
CA VAL A 175 -5.70 10.37 -6.44
C VAL A 175 -4.84 11.58 -6.85
N VAL A 176 -4.47 12.39 -5.86
CA VAL A 176 -3.70 13.62 -6.01
C VAL A 176 -2.24 13.30 -6.37
N PHE A 177 -1.69 12.23 -5.80
CA PHE A 177 -0.30 11.80 -6.05
C PHE A 177 -0.13 10.92 -7.28
N PHE A 178 -1.19 10.26 -7.75
CA PHE A 178 -1.15 9.38 -8.90
C PHE A 178 -0.63 10.04 -10.20
N PRO A 179 -1.09 11.24 -10.63
CA PRO A 179 -0.55 11.90 -11.82
C PRO A 179 0.95 12.21 -11.69
N PHE A 180 1.46 12.54 -10.50
CA PHE A 180 2.90 12.70 -10.28
C PHE A 180 3.67 11.39 -10.46
N GLY A 181 3.12 10.29 -9.94
CA GLY A 181 3.70 8.96 -10.14
C GLY A 181 3.83 8.61 -11.63
N VAL A 182 2.77 8.85 -12.40
CA VAL A 182 2.76 8.63 -13.86
C VAL A 182 3.73 9.56 -14.57
N PHE A 183 3.75 10.85 -14.21
CA PHE A 183 4.65 11.84 -14.79
C PHE A 183 6.13 11.46 -14.58
N PHE A 184 6.53 11.16 -13.34
CA PHE A 184 7.90 10.76 -13.03
C PHE A 184 8.31 9.42 -13.65
N TYR A 185 7.36 8.51 -13.89
CA TYR A 185 7.64 7.23 -14.52
C TYR A 185 8.25 7.37 -15.94
N PHE A 186 7.81 8.38 -16.71
CA PHE A 186 8.29 8.58 -18.08
C PHE A 186 9.59 9.36 -18.17
N ILE A 187 9.99 10.08 -17.12
CA ILE A 187 11.23 10.87 -17.10
C ILE A 187 12.40 9.95 -16.71
N PRO A 188 13.41 9.70 -17.57
CA PRO A 188 14.45 8.71 -17.32
C PRO A 188 15.15 8.81 -15.96
N PRO A 189 15.63 9.98 -15.50
CA PRO A 189 16.28 10.08 -14.18
C PRO A 189 15.33 9.94 -12.99
N LEU A 190 14.01 10.05 -13.19
CA LEU A 190 13.00 9.99 -12.14
C LEU A 190 12.11 8.74 -12.20
N ARG A 191 12.37 7.85 -13.17
CA ARG A 191 11.56 6.66 -13.45
C ARG A 191 11.36 5.78 -12.22
N ASP A 192 12.39 5.62 -11.41
CA ASP A 192 12.33 4.79 -10.21
C ASP A 192 11.45 5.40 -9.12
N VAL A 193 11.41 6.74 -9.02
CA VAL A 193 10.49 7.45 -8.11
C VAL A 193 9.04 7.28 -8.58
N GLY A 194 8.78 7.43 -9.88
CA GLY A 194 7.45 7.21 -10.44
C GLY A 194 6.95 5.78 -10.23
N LYS A 195 7.79 4.78 -10.51
CA LYS A 195 7.52 3.35 -10.22
C LYS A 195 7.20 3.13 -8.75
N PHE A 196 7.97 3.75 -7.86
CA PHE A 196 7.77 3.63 -6.43
C PHE A 196 6.40 4.19 -5.99
N ILE A 197 6.05 5.41 -6.44
CA ILE A 197 4.76 6.05 -6.11
C ILE A 197 3.59 5.19 -6.59
N ILE A 198 3.60 4.79 -7.87
CA ILE A 198 2.52 3.97 -8.46
C ILE A 198 2.38 2.65 -7.69
N SER A 199 3.49 1.94 -7.44
CA SER A 199 3.47 0.68 -6.71
C SER A 199 2.89 0.82 -5.30
N LYS A 200 3.21 1.90 -4.58
CA LYS A 200 2.68 2.15 -3.24
C LYS A 200 1.21 2.53 -3.23
N LEU A 201 0.77 3.37 -4.17
CA LEU A 201 -0.64 3.73 -4.30
C LEU A 201 -1.50 2.51 -4.65
N THR A 202 -1.09 1.72 -5.63
CA THR A 202 -1.78 0.47 -5.97
C THR A 202 -1.82 -0.47 -4.76
N PHE A 203 -0.73 -0.60 -4.02
CA PHE A 203 -0.70 -1.45 -2.84
C PHE A 203 -1.69 -0.99 -1.74
N ILE A 204 -1.77 0.32 -1.47
CA ILE A 204 -2.74 0.89 -0.50
C ILE A 204 -4.18 0.61 -0.93
N LEU A 205 -4.47 0.69 -2.23
CA LEU A 205 -5.80 0.38 -2.77
C LEU A 205 -6.19 -1.10 -2.57
N PHE A 206 -5.25 -2.03 -2.72
CA PHE A 206 -5.50 -3.47 -2.58
C PHE A 206 -5.43 -3.99 -1.13
N LEU A 207 -5.10 -3.13 -0.17
CA LEU A 207 -4.95 -3.54 1.23
C LEU A 207 -6.25 -4.12 1.84
N PRO A 208 -7.44 -3.51 1.64
CA PRO A 208 -8.71 -4.07 2.10
C PRO A 208 -9.01 -5.46 1.53
N PHE A 209 -8.63 -5.70 0.27
CA PHE A 209 -8.79 -7.02 -0.35
C PHE A 209 -7.98 -8.12 0.37
N PHE A 210 -6.71 -7.84 0.72
CA PHE A 210 -5.90 -8.79 1.48
C PHE A 210 -6.45 -9.02 2.89
N ALA A 211 -6.97 -7.98 3.54
CA ALA A 211 -7.64 -8.11 4.83
C ALA A 211 -8.89 -9.00 4.74
N SER A 212 -9.71 -8.83 3.70
CA SER A 212 -10.88 -9.67 3.45
C SER A 212 -10.52 -11.15 3.24
N ILE A 213 -9.42 -11.45 2.53
CA ILE A 213 -8.94 -12.84 2.37
C ILE A 213 -8.57 -13.45 3.72
N MET A 214 -7.87 -12.69 4.58
CA MET A 214 -7.53 -13.19 5.92
C MET A 214 -8.79 -13.47 6.75
N LEU A 215 -9.76 -12.57 6.74
CA LEU A 215 -11.04 -12.77 7.43
C LEU A 215 -11.79 -13.99 6.90
N LEU A 216 -11.80 -14.20 5.58
CA LEU A 216 -12.38 -15.40 4.97
C LEU A 216 -11.66 -16.67 5.44
N GLY A 217 -10.33 -16.66 5.46
CA GLY A 217 -9.53 -17.78 5.95
C GLY A 217 -9.91 -18.20 7.37
N VAL A 218 -10.04 -17.24 8.28
CA VAL A 218 -10.45 -17.53 9.67
C VAL A 218 -11.91 -17.97 9.75
N SER A 219 -12.79 -17.39 8.93
CA SER A 219 -14.19 -17.83 8.85
C SER A 219 -14.33 -19.28 8.44
N GLN A 220 -13.51 -19.77 7.50
CA GLN A 220 -13.53 -21.17 7.10
C GLN A 220 -12.93 -22.10 8.16
N LEU A 221 -11.89 -21.66 8.88
CA LEU A 221 -11.32 -22.43 10.00
C LEU A 221 -12.33 -22.64 11.13
N MET A 222 -13.22 -21.68 11.36
CA MET A 222 -14.25 -21.76 12.40
C MET A 222 -15.38 -22.74 12.10
N ASN A 223 -15.55 -23.16 10.84
CA ASN A 223 -16.55 -24.17 10.48
C ASN A 223 -16.14 -25.61 10.88
N ILE A 224 -14.94 -25.80 11.43
CA ILE A 224 -14.46 -27.10 11.91
C ILE A 224 -15.00 -27.34 13.33
N ASN A 225 -15.69 -28.47 13.54
CA ASN A 225 -16.46 -28.81 14.75
C ASN A 225 -15.69 -28.79 16.10
N GLY A 226 -14.37 -28.57 16.12
CA GLY A 226 -13.56 -28.48 17.34
C GLY A 226 -13.48 -27.09 17.97
N PHE A 227 -13.93 -26.03 17.30
CA PHE A 227 -13.63 -24.64 17.70
C PHE A 227 -14.80 -23.86 18.31
N TYR A 228 -15.97 -24.47 18.52
CA TYR A 228 -17.15 -23.77 19.05
C TYR A 228 -16.87 -23.03 20.36
N GLY A 229 -16.26 -23.69 21.34
CA GLY A 229 -15.97 -23.08 22.65
C GLY A 229 -14.91 -21.97 22.66
N ILE A 230 -14.12 -21.82 21.60
CA ILE A 230 -13.06 -20.80 21.48
C ILE A 230 -13.26 -19.84 20.31
N LYS A 231 -14.47 -19.82 19.73
CA LYS A 231 -14.87 -18.97 18.61
C LYS A 231 -14.50 -17.49 18.81
N ILE A 232 -14.84 -16.91 19.97
CA ILE A 232 -14.56 -15.50 20.26
C ILE A 232 -13.07 -15.19 20.21
N VAL A 233 -12.22 -16.09 20.73
CA VAL A 233 -10.76 -15.92 20.73
C VAL A 233 -10.22 -15.94 19.31
N PHE A 234 -10.71 -16.83 18.45
CA PHE A 234 -10.34 -16.86 17.03
C PHE A 234 -10.76 -15.58 16.31
N MET A 235 -11.96 -15.07 16.55
CA MET A 235 -12.42 -13.81 15.95
C MET A 235 -11.54 -12.64 16.37
N ILE A 236 -11.25 -12.49 17.67
CA ILE A 236 -10.34 -11.45 18.19
C ILE A 236 -8.97 -11.58 17.51
N SER A 237 -8.43 -12.80 17.44
CA SER A 237 -7.13 -13.05 16.81
C SER A 237 -7.11 -12.68 15.33
N ALA A 238 -8.21 -12.91 14.59
CA ALA A 238 -8.34 -12.54 13.19
C ALA A 238 -8.24 -11.03 12.99
N PHE A 239 -9.01 -10.26 13.76
CA PHE A 239 -8.98 -8.80 13.68
C PHE A 239 -7.65 -8.22 14.16
N VAL A 240 -7.05 -8.78 15.21
CA VAL A 240 -5.70 -8.40 15.65
C VAL A 240 -4.66 -8.69 14.57
N ALA A 241 -4.73 -9.84 13.90
CA ALA A 241 -3.84 -10.19 12.79
C ALA A 241 -4.01 -9.23 11.61
N VAL A 242 -5.25 -8.92 11.22
CA VAL A 242 -5.54 -7.93 10.16
C VAL A 242 -4.99 -6.56 10.52
N ASN A 243 -5.23 -6.06 11.74
CA ASN A 243 -4.71 -4.77 12.19
C ASN A 243 -3.19 -4.73 12.21
N THR A 244 -2.57 -5.80 12.73
CA THR A 244 -1.10 -5.93 12.78
C THR A 244 -0.51 -5.95 11.38
N LEU A 245 -1.10 -6.72 10.46
CA LEU A 245 -0.70 -6.75 9.06
C LEU A 245 -0.79 -5.36 8.44
N MET A 246 -1.93 -4.67 8.61
CA MET A 246 -2.14 -3.32 8.08
C MET A 246 -1.07 -2.35 8.58
N ILE A 247 -0.82 -2.32 9.89
CA ILE A 247 0.19 -1.46 10.51
C ILE A 247 1.59 -1.77 9.99
N ILE A 248 1.99 -3.05 9.95
CA ILE A 248 3.29 -3.48 9.43
C ILE A 248 3.46 -3.06 7.98
N LEU A 249 2.44 -3.28 7.15
CA LEU A 249 2.45 -2.92 5.74
C LEU A 249 2.57 -1.40 5.53
N THR A 250 1.89 -0.60 6.36
CA THR A 250 2.04 0.87 6.35
C THR A 250 3.44 1.30 6.76
N ILE A 251 4.01 0.72 7.83
CA ILE A 251 5.39 1.01 8.26
C ILE A 251 6.40 0.64 7.18
N LEU A 252 6.26 -0.54 6.56
CA LEU A 252 7.12 -0.97 5.44
C LEU A 252 6.96 -0.07 4.22
N ALA A 253 5.76 0.49 3.99
CA ALA A 253 5.55 1.48 2.93
C ALA A 253 6.33 2.77 3.19
N ILE A 254 6.30 3.27 4.42
CA ILE A 254 7.04 4.46 4.85
C ILE A 254 8.55 4.21 4.76
N PHE A 255 9.05 3.11 5.32
CA PHE A 255 10.48 2.78 5.33
C PHE A 255 11.04 2.62 3.92
N ARG A 256 10.29 1.94 3.02
CA ARG A 256 10.70 1.81 1.62
C ARG A 256 10.70 3.16 0.89
N SER A 257 9.84 4.10 1.28
CA SER A 257 9.84 5.48 0.76
C SER A 257 11.14 6.19 1.10
N VAL A 258 11.53 6.15 2.38
CA VAL A 258 12.78 6.76 2.86
C VAL A 258 14.01 6.16 2.17
N MET A 259 14.08 4.83 2.09
CA MET A 259 15.19 4.16 1.40
C MET A 259 15.21 4.43 -0.11
N GLY A 260 14.05 4.56 -0.75
CA GLY A 260 13.93 4.90 -2.16
C GLY A 260 14.56 6.27 -2.45
N VAL A 261 14.30 7.25 -1.58
CA VAL A 261 14.93 8.58 -1.67
C VAL A 261 16.44 8.50 -1.49
N MET A 262 16.93 7.75 -0.50
CA MET A 262 18.38 7.61 -0.26
C MET A 262 19.13 6.91 -1.40
N ARG A 263 18.48 5.98 -2.10
CA ARG A 263 19.07 5.27 -3.25
C ARG A 263 19.04 6.06 -4.55
N SER A 264 18.24 7.11 -4.63
CA SER A 264 18.11 7.90 -5.86
C SER A 264 19.47 8.49 -6.27
N ASP A 265 19.74 8.52 -7.58
CA ASP A 265 20.94 9.16 -8.11
C ASP A 265 20.97 10.67 -7.83
N VAL A 266 19.82 11.27 -7.50
CA VAL A 266 19.74 12.65 -6.99
C VAL A 266 20.43 12.76 -5.63
N ALA A 267 20.17 11.83 -4.70
CA ALA A 267 20.86 11.80 -3.42
C ALA A 267 22.36 11.57 -3.60
N ARG A 268 22.76 10.70 -4.54
CA ARG A 268 24.17 10.51 -4.90
C ARG A 268 24.80 11.75 -5.52
N GLY A 269 24.10 12.46 -6.40
CA GLY A 269 24.54 13.70 -7.01
C GLY A 269 24.69 14.83 -5.97
N LEU A 270 23.80 14.88 -4.99
CA LEU A 270 23.86 15.85 -3.89
C LEU A 270 24.99 15.51 -2.90
N LEU A 271 25.22 14.22 -2.63
CA LEU A 271 26.40 13.76 -1.88
C LEU A 271 27.70 14.03 -2.64
N PHE A 272 27.72 13.89 -3.96
CA PHE A 272 28.87 14.22 -4.80
C PHE A 272 29.16 15.73 -4.78
N PHE A 273 28.12 16.57 -4.89
CA PHE A 273 28.25 18.02 -4.73
C PHE A 273 28.72 18.42 -3.33
N LYS A 274 28.21 17.75 -2.28
CA LYS A 274 28.66 17.98 -0.90
C LYS A 274 30.12 17.56 -0.70
N GLY A 275 30.57 16.48 -1.34
CA GLY A 275 31.96 16.04 -1.33
C GLY A 275 32.90 16.99 -2.07
N HIS A 276 32.45 17.59 -3.18
CA HIS A 276 33.24 18.57 -3.94
C HIS A 276 33.25 19.99 -3.36
N LEU A 277 32.35 20.32 -2.43
CA LEU A 277 32.42 21.56 -1.65
C LEU A 277 33.26 21.41 -0.35
N ALA A 278 33.66 20.18 0.01
CA ALA A 278 34.54 19.91 1.15
C ALA A 278 36.08 19.90 0.89
N PRO A 279 36.65 20.03 -0.33
CA PRO A 279 38.09 19.94 -0.52
C PRO A 279 38.74 21.32 -0.34
N ALA A 280 38.79 21.80 0.90
CA ALA A 280 39.66 22.93 1.24
C ALA A 280 40.23 22.88 2.67
N LEU A 281 39.83 21.92 3.51
CA LEU A 281 40.27 21.88 4.92
C LEU A 281 40.95 20.58 5.37
N SER A 282 41.03 19.54 4.54
CA SER A 282 41.96 18.44 4.83
C SER A 282 43.36 18.86 4.40
N LYS A 283 44.13 19.41 5.36
CA LYS A 283 45.60 19.49 5.31
C LYS A 283 46.14 18.23 4.64
N GLN A 284 46.80 18.39 3.50
CA GLN A 284 47.64 17.35 2.90
C GLN A 284 48.69 16.94 3.93
N GLU A 285 48.49 15.79 4.59
CA GLU A 285 49.62 15.05 5.12
C GLU A 285 50.38 14.48 3.91
N PRO A 286 51.67 14.79 3.75
CA PRO A 286 52.46 14.28 2.64
C PRO A 286 52.53 12.76 2.73
N SER A 287 51.89 12.09 1.78
CA SER A 287 51.99 10.65 1.60
C SER A 287 53.44 10.27 1.32
N PRO A 288 54.03 9.32 2.07
CA PRO A 288 55.37 8.85 1.79
C PRO A 288 55.43 8.23 0.37
N PRO A 289 56.57 8.39 -0.34
CA PRO A 289 56.71 7.95 -1.72
C PRO A 289 56.44 6.44 -1.85
N ASN A 290 55.49 6.08 -2.71
CA ASN A 290 55.07 4.71 -2.95
C ASN A 290 56.04 4.05 -3.94
N GLU A 291 56.86 3.13 -3.45
CA GLU A 291 57.92 2.39 -4.19
C GLU A 291 57.42 1.58 -5.41
N ARG A 292 56.11 1.43 -5.61
CA ARG A 292 55.55 0.57 -6.66
C ARG A 292 55.57 1.17 -8.06
N ASP A 293 55.83 2.46 -8.22
CA ASP A 293 55.93 3.09 -9.55
C ASP A 293 57.21 2.73 -10.33
N TYR A 294 58.17 2.05 -9.70
CA TYR A 294 59.41 1.65 -10.37
C TYR A 294 59.28 0.40 -11.27
N TYR A 295 58.28 -0.46 -11.06
CA TYR A 295 58.16 -1.73 -11.80
C TYR A 295 57.18 -1.71 -12.98
N GLY A 296 56.33 -0.68 -13.12
CA GLY A 296 55.32 -0.61 -14.17
C GLY A 296 55.83 -0.22 -15.56
N ARG A 297 57.05 0.33 -15.66
CA ARG A 297 57.58 0.87 -16.92
C ARG A 297 58.19 -0.19 -17.84
N PHE A 298 58.47 -1.40 -17.36
CA PHE A 298 59.07 -2.48 -18.16
C PHE A 298 58.07 -3.33 -18.96
N ARG A 299 56.75 -3.18 -18.75
CA ARG A 299 55.76 -4.06 -19.40
C ARG A 299 55.17 -3.55 -20.72
N LYS A 300 55.44 -2.29 -21.11
CA LYS A 300 54.89 -1.72 -22.35
C LYS A 300 55.69 -2.09 -23.61
N ASP A 301 56.95 -2.48 -23.49
CA ASP A 301 57.80 -2.64 -24.67
C ASP A 301 57.67 -3.99 -25.39
N TYR A 302 56.96 -4.96 -24.80
CA TYR A 302 56.84 -6.30 -25.39
C TYR A 302 55.67 -6.49 -26.38
N TYR A 303 54.67 -5.61 -26.39
CA TYR A 303 53.49 -5.79 -27.24
C TYR A 303 53.55 -5.07 -28.60
N GLU A 304 54.51 -4.16 -28.83
CA GLU A 304 54.59 -3.41 -30.09
C GLU A 304 55.49 -4.06 -31.18
N ARG A 305 56.15 -5.20 -30.92
CA ARG A 305 56.98 -5.89 -31.94
C ARG A 305 56.26 -7.00 -32.72
N GLY A 306 55.00 -7.31 -32.40
CA GLY A 306 54.28 -8.45 -32.98
C GLY A 306 53.46 -8.18 -34.24
N SER A 307 53.34 -6.92 -34.69
CA SER A 307 52.53 -6.55 -35.85
C SER A 307 53.36 -5.78 -36.89
N ARG A 308 54.20 -6.51 -37.62
CA ARG A 308 54.69 -6.12 -38.95
C ARG A 308 54.60 -7.32 -39.87
#